data_AF-A0A2G8K366-F1
#
_entry.id   AF-A0A2G8K366-F1
#
_cell.length_a   1.000
_cell.length_b   1.000
_cell.length_c   1.000
_cell.angle_alpha   90.00
_cell.angle_beta   90.00
_cell.angle_gamma   90.00
#
_symmetry.space_group_name_H-M   'P 1'
#
loop_
_entity.id
_entity.type
_entity.pdbx_description
1 polymer ?
#
loop_
_entity_poly.entity_id
_entity_poly.type
_entity_poly.pdbx_seq_one_letter_code
_entity_poly.pdbx_strand_id
1 'polypeptide(L)'
;MSANITMDEMEYPVIALWIRREERLHLVRKKRIMKMKINAQMKTTSCIYLSRREVLGVLEKEKVRREEKKRKKEGGREKEERKERDGILIGGGGDRRAGHSAWPAGKIHLIDILSDNSLDSKEQINGKSYNSPCHIDDPTDHRFECHSCDSYWWDYDGVPERYTEKDIGVATWNGPTSRLLSFIILVAVIMEVAYDNVYYIGSIWGKQRQIIHAMSYGTFLLQLVFYPILTLAAKIKSWSPSDFLEISWCTVINDRFMVNRLQFLDLPHNGIPMKLVLLLVYVFPIYLVTLRGWIYLQLCSNFSWHSGMSVFCGGFLVLIWGNFQYLLYLTRCSFQRQLHVVLEFIETHQDNTDACRRVLGSVMKDFAVFKKFVDMYMVLMIPTSIWSITTTVVWLYYLSFEKTAAKDSKYYWWFQRELVLLISSENIYHLTLNLWAFGGVNVGYIWNHFYLSLNVAARNSCSKRSFWRKIMRHLKNINLTNYGINFTVILSVLSCFVALELGDKQWTLFVVSEPSCNGTFRFLLN
;
A
#
# COMPACT_ATOMS: atom_id res chain seq x y z
N MET A 1 80.76 -11.35 36.42
CA MET A 1 80.35 -11.48 35.01
C MET A 1 78.91 -11.95 34.98
N SER A 2 77.96 -11.00 34.90
CA SER A 2 76.52 -11.26 34.88
C SER A 2 75.98 -10.83 33.53
N ALA A 3 75.45 -11.79 32.77
CA ALA A 3 74.89 -11.58 31.44
C ALA A 3 73.47 -10.98 31.55
N ASN A 4 73.27 -9.83 30.90
CA ASN A 4 71.95 -9.29 30.62
C ASN A 4 71.39 -9.97 29.38
N ILE A 5 70.31 -10.74 29.54
CA ILE A 5 69.47 -11.22 28.43
C ILE A 5 68.26 -10.29 28.40
N THR A 6 68.13 -9.54 27.31
CA THR A 6 67.03 -8.60 27.06
C THR A 6 65.73 -9.32 26.72
N MET A 7 64.63 -8.88 27.34
CA MET A 7 63.28 -9.46 27.28
C MET A 7 62.56 -9.36 25.92
N ASP A 8 63.18 -8.73 24.91
CA ASP A 8 62.53 -8.45 23.61
C ASP A 8 62.47 -9.65 22.65
N GLU A 9 63.17 -10.76 22.93
CA GLU A 9 63.19 -11.93 22.03
C GLU A 9 62.10 -12.98 22.32
N MET A 10 61.33 -12.86 23.41
CA MET A 10 60.32 -13.87 23.80
C MET A 10 58.87 -13.58 23.38
N GLU A 11 58.50 -12.34 23.02
CA GLU A 11 57.09 -12.00 22.77
C GLU A 11 56.58 -12.27 21.33
N TYR A 12 57.46 -12.17 20.33
CA TYR A 12 57.10 -12.42 18.92
C TYR A 12 56.55 -13.82 18.60
N PRO A 13 57.12 -14.94 19.12
CA PRO A 13 56.63 -16.27 18.76
C PRO A 13 55.25 -16.57 19.36
N VAL A 14 54.87 -15.94 20.48
CA VAL A 14 53.57 -16.16 21.14
C VAL A 14 52.45 -15.48 20.36
N ILE A 15 52.68 -14.26 19.85
CA ILE A 15 51.71 -13.53 19.03
C ILE A 15 51.49 -14.26 17.69
N ALA A 16 52.56 -14.77 17.07
CA ALA A 16 52.46 -15.55 15.83
C ALA A 16 51.67 -16.87 16.01
N LEU A 17 51.83 -17.53 17.16
CA LEU A 17 51.06 -18.73 17.51
C LEU A 17 49.58 -18.42 17.77
N TRP A 18 49.28 -17.27 18.36
CA TRP A 18 47.91 -16.84 18.62
C TRP A 18 47.16 -16.51 17.31
N ILE A 19 47.80 -15.78 16.39
CA ILE A 19 47.25 -15.47 15.06
C ILE A 19 46.95 -16.76 14.27
N ARG A 20 47.89 -17.71 14.24
CA ARG A 20 47.67 -19.02 13.59
C ARG A 20 46.53 -19.83 14.21
N ARG A 21 46.24 -19.65 15.49
CA ARG A 21 45.14 -20.34 16.18
C ARG A 21 43.79 -19.73 15.81
N GLU A 22 43.70 -18.40 15.76
CA GLU A 22 42.50 -17.66 15.31
C GLU A 22 42.16 -18.00 13.85
N GLU A 23 43.13 -18.02 12.94
CA GLU A 23 42.90 -18.37 11.53
C GLU A 23 42.32 -19.79 11.35
N ARG A 24 42.82 -20.77 12.12
CA ARG A 24 42.26 -22.14 12.09
C ARG A 24 40.84 -22.19 12.62
N LEU A 25 40.54 -21.47 13.71
CA LEU A 25 39.19 -21.40 14.26
C LEU A 25 38.22 -20.74 13.27
N HIS A 26 38.65 -19.70 12.57
CA HIS A 26 37.87 -19.02 11.55
C HIS A 26 37.56 -19.95 10.36
N LEU A 27 38.53 -20.74 9.91
CA LEU A 27 38.37 -21.76 8.86
C LEU A 27 37.39 -22.88 9.26
N VAL A 28 37.45 -23.34 10.51
CA VAL A 28 36.52 -24.35 11.05
C VAL A 28 35.09 -23.81 11.13
N ARG A 29 34.91 -22.56 11.58
CA ARG A 29 33.60 -21.89 11.59
C ARG A 29 33.03 -21.74 10.18
N LYS A 30 33.86 -21.32 9.21
CA LYS A 30 33.45 -21.18 7.80
C LYS A 30 33.00 -22.51 7.19
N LYS A 31 33.71 -23.61 7.47
CA LYS A 31 33.31 -24.97 7.05
C LYS A 31 31.99 -25.42 7.68
N ARG A 32 31.75 -25.14 8.97
CA ARG A 32 30.48 -25.47 9.64
C ARG A 32 29.29 -24.70 9.05
N ILE A 33 29.45 -23.40 8.82
CA ILE A 33 28.39 -22.56 8.22
C ILE A 33 28.06 -23.03 6.80
N MET A 34 29.07 -23.37 5.99
CA MET A 34 28.88 -23.89 4.64
C MET A 34 28.12 -25.23 4.65
N LYS A 35 28.48 -26.15 5.57
CA LYS A 35 27.78 -27.43 5.74
C LYS A 35 26.31 -27.24 6.18
N MET A 36 26.03 -26.27 7.04
CA MET A 36 24.66 -25.93 7.44
C MET A 36 23.84 -25.34 6.28
N LYS A 37 24.44 -24.46 5.45
CA LYS A 37 23.77 -23.91 4.26
C LYS A 37 23.43 -24.99 3.22
N ILE A 38 24.35 -25.93 2.97
CA ILE A 38 24.12 -27.05 2.06
C ILE A 38 22.99 -27.96 2.58
N ASN A 39 23.01 -28.29 3.87
CA ASN A 39 21.94 -29.10 4.48
C ASN A 39 20.58 -28.38 4.47
N ALA A 40 20.56 -27.06 4.66
CA ALA A 40 19.33 -26.27 4.57
C ALA A 40 18.78 -26.30 3.14
N GLN A 41 19.63 -26.05 2.12
CA GLN A 41 19.20 -26.12 0.71
C GLN A 41 18.67 -27.51 0.32
N MET A 42 19.30 -28.59 0.77
CA MET A 42 18.81 -29.95 0.51
C MET A 42 17.43 -30.20 1.13
N LYS A 43 17.18 -29.72 2.36
CA LYS A 43 15.86 -29.80 2.99
C LYS A 43 14.81 -28.99 2.25
N THR A 44 15.11 -27.76 1.83
CA THR A 44 14.17 -26.93 1.06
C THR A 44 13.81 -27.58 -0.28
N THR A 45 14.81 -28.16 -0.95
CA THR A 45 14.59 -28.83 -2.24
C THR A 45 13.71 -30.07 -2.06
N SER A 46 13.92 -30.85 -0.99
CA SER A 46 13.09 -32.02 -0.67
C SER A 46 11.63 -31.64 -0.36
N CYS A 47 11.39 -30.55 0.38
CA CYS A 47 10.04 -30.03 0.62
C CYS A 47 9.32 -29.57 -0.66
N ILE A 48 10.04 -28.97 -1.60
CA ILE A 48 9.47 -28.54 -2.90
C ILE A 48 9.04 -29.76 -3.74
N TYR A 49 9.81 -30.85 -3.70
CA TYR A 49 9.44 -32.09 -4.41
C TYR A 49 8.23 -32.80 -3.77
N LEU A 50 8.11 -32.79 -2.44
CA LEU A 50 6.96 -33.36 -1.74
C LEU A 50 5.67 -32.56 -2.03
N SER A 51 5.73 -31.23 -1.97
CA SER A 51 4.58 -30.37 -2.27
C SER A 51 4.11 -30.53 -3.72
N ARG A 52 5.03 -30.70 -4.68
CA ARG A 52 4.66 -30.94 -6.09
C ARG A 52 3.91 -32.27 -6.29
N ARG A 53 4.23 -33.30 -5.49
CA ARG A 53 3.56 -34.62 -5.58
C ARG A 53 2.14 -34.56 -5.01
N GLU A 54 1.92 -33.80 -3.94
CA GLU A 54 0.59 -33.57 -3.37
C GLU A 54 -0.31 -32.76 -4.32
N VAL A 55 0.23 -31.72 -4.94
CA VAL A 55 -0.51 -30.91 -5.94
C VAL A 55 -0.91 -31.74 -7.16
N LEU A 56 -0.05 -32.63 -7.64
CA LEU A 56 -0.38 -33.54 -8.75
C LEU A 56 -1.48 -34.53 -8.35
N GLY A 57 -1.46 -35.06 -7.13
CA GLY A 57 -2.53 -35.95 -6.63
C GLY A 57 -3.88 -35.25 -6.49
N VAL A 58 -3.91 -33.97 -6.12
CA VAL A 58 -5.14 -33.17 -6.07
C VAL A 58 -5.69 -32.92 -7.48
N LEU A 59 -4.82 -32.57 -8.43
CA LEU A 59 -5.23 -32.33 -9.83
C LEU A 59 -5.82 -33.57 -10.50
N GLU A 60 -5.28 -34.75 -10.19
CA GLU A 60 -5.79 -36.03 -10.72
C GLU A 60 -7.17 -36.39 -10.16
N LYS A 61 -7.39 -36.17 -8.85
CA LYS A 61 -8.72 -36.30 -8.23
C LYS A 61 -9.74 -35.31 -8.80
N GLU A 62 -9.32 -34.08 -9.07
CA GLU A 62 -10.16 -33.03 -9.67
C GLU A 62 -10.61 -33.42 -11.10
N LYS A 63 -9.69 -34.02 -11.89
CA LYS A 63 -9.97 -34.50 -13.24
C LYS A 63 -11.01 -35.62 -13.24
N VAL A 64 -10.87 -36.61 -12.34
CA VAL A 64 -11.84 -37.70 -12.19
C VAL A 64 -13.22 -37.18 -11.80
N ARG A 65 -13.31 -36.22 -10.86
CA ARG A 65 -14.59 -35.57 -10.49
C ARG A 65 -15.25 -34.84 -11.66
N ARG A 66 -14.47 -34.21 -12.54
CA ARG A 66 -15.01 -33.52 -13.74
C ARG A 66 -15.56 -34.50 -14.76
N GLU A 67 -14.89 -35.64 -14.96
CA GLU A 67 -15.37 -36.69 -15.87
C GLU A 67 -16.65 -37.35 -15.34
N GLU A 68 -16.75 -37.57 -14.03
CA GLU A 68 -17.97 -38.13 -13.42
C GLU A 68 -19.17 -37.16 -13.52
N LYS A 69 -18.95 -35.85 -13.35
CA LYS A 69 -19.99 -34.83 -13.56
C LYS A 69 -20.44 -34.76 -15.02
N LYS A 70 -19.54 -34.96 -15.99
CA LYS A 70 -19.90 -35.04 -17.41
C LYS A 70 -20.80 -36.24 -17.70
N ARG A 71 -20.43 -37.43 -17.22
CA ARG A 71 -21.24 -38.65 -17.37
C ARG A 71 -22.64 -38.50 -16.75
N LYS A 72 -22.76 -37.85 -15.60
CA LYS A 72 -24.08 -37.58 -14.97
C LYS A 72 -24.93 -36.61 -15.78
N LYS A 73 -24.33 -35.59 -16.42
CA LYS A 73 -25.05 -34.67 -17.31
C LYS A 73 -25.51 -35.35 -18.60
N GLU A 74 -24.68 -36.18 -19.20
CA GLU A 74 -25.02 -36.93 -20.42
C GLU A 74 -26.15 -37.94 -20.16
N GLY A 75 -26.09 -38.68 -19.05
CA GLY A 75 -27.17 -39.61 -18.67
C GLY A 75 -28.48 -38.92 -18.23
N GLY A 76 -28.43 -37.66 -17.81
CA GLY A 76 -29.62 -36.84 -17.54
C GLY A 76 -30.32 -36.41 -18.83
N ARG A 77 -29.54 -36.00 -19.83
CA ARG A 77 -30.03 -35.53 -21.13
C ARG A 77 -30.69 -36.66 -21.94
N GLU A 78 -30.13 -37.88 -21.90
CA GLU A 78 -30.77 -39.05 -22.53
C GLU A 78 -32.12 -39.42 -21.89
N LYS A 79 -32.28 -39.22 -20.56
CA LYS A 79 -33.57 -39.47 -19.89
C LYS A 79 -34.62 -38.41 -20.22
N GLU A 80 -34.20 -37.18 -20.45
CA GLU A 80 -35.07 -36.06 -20.83
C GLU A 80 -35.54 -36.19 -22.28
N GLU A 81 -34.64 -36.55 -23.21
CA GLU A 81 -34.97 -36.84 -24.61
C GLU A 81 -35.84 -38.10 -24.79
N ARG A 82 -35.84 -39.02 -23.80
CA ARG A 82 -36.72 -40.19 -23.80
C ARG A 82 -38.14 -39.82 -23.33
N LYS A 83 -38.27 -38.93 -22.34
CA LYS A 83 -39.57 -38.41 -21.89
C LYS A 83 -40.25 -37.53 -22.95
N GLU A 84 -39.47 -36.79 -23.73
CA GLU A 84 -39.99 -35.96 -24.81
C GLU A 84 -40.47 -36.79 -26.01
N ARG A 85 -39.84 -37.95 -26.26
CA ARG A 85 -40.31 -38.92 -27.28
C ARG A 85 -41.58 -39.64 -26.89
N ASP A 86 -41.78 -39.92 -25.60
CA ASP A 86 -42.96 -40.61 -25.10
C ASP A 86 -44.16 -39.66 -24.84
N GLY A 87 -43.96 -38.33 -24.96
CA GLY A 87 -44.99 -37.31 -24.72
C GLY A 87 -45.77 -36.84 -25.96
N ILE A 88 -45.47 -37.35 -27.16
CA ILE A 88 -46.18 -36.98 -28.40
C ILE A 88 -47.29 -37.99 -28.64
N LEU A 89 -48.42 -37.83 -27.96
CA LEU A 89 -49.76 -38.24 -28.37
C LEU A 89 -50.76 -37.63 -27.36
N ILE A 90 -51.85 -37.04 -27.87
CA ILE A 90 -52.90 -36.22 -27.19
C ILE A 90 -52.53 -34.72 -27.23
N GLY A 91 -52.94 -33.93 -28.23
CA GLY A 91 -54.28 -33.30 -28.37
C GLY A 91 -54.42 -32.12 -27.39
N GLY A 92 -54.76 -30.86 -27.71
CA GLY A 92 -55.23 -30.13 -28.88
C GLY A 92 -55.72 -28.75 -28.37
N GLY A 93 -55.63 -27.70 -29.20
CA GLY A 93 -56.44 -26.48 -29.07
C GLY A 93 -55.93 -25.33 -28.17
N GLY A 94 -55.93 -24.10 -28.72
CA GLY A 94 -56.25 -22.88 -27.95
C GLY A 94 -55.20 -21.76 -27.90
N ASP A 95 -55.37 -20.77 -28.78
CA ASP A 95 -55.18 -19.31 -28.63
C ASP A 95 -53.95 -18.67 -27.89
N ARG A 96 -53.27 -17.81 -28.67
CA ARG A 96 -52.80 -16.42 -28.39
C ARG A 96 -52.15 -16.07 -27.03
N ARG A 97 -50.85 -15.77 -27.07
CA ARG A 97 -50.24 -14.40 -27.04
C ARG A 97 -48.72 -14.52 -26.87
N ALA A 98 -47.99 -14.03 -27.87
CA ALA A 98 -46.57 -13.80 -27.78
C ALA A 98 -46.30 -12.53 -26.95
N GLY A 99 -45.57 -12.67 -25.84
CA GLY A 99 -44.98 -11.58 -25.09
C GLY A 99 -43.47 -11.60 -25.26
N HIS A 100 -42.97 -10.79 -26.20
CA HIS A 100 -41.55 -10.48 -26.34
C HIS A 100 -41.08 -9.69 -25.12
N SER A 101 -40.13 -10.22 -24.34
CA SER A 101 -39.36 -9.46 -23.36
C SER A 101 -38.28 -8.65 -24.08
N ALA A 102 -38.68 -7.53 -24.67
CA ALA A 102 -37.78 -6.50 -25.16
C ALA A 102 -37.31 -5.63 -23.97
N TRP A 103 -36.02 -5.65 -23.66
CA TRP A 103 -35.41 -4.66 -22.77
C TRP A 103 -35.18 -3.37 -23.58
N PRO A 104 -35.46 -2.18 -23.00
CA PRO A 104 -35.38 -0.94 -23.75
C PRO A 104 -33.91 -0.60 -24.01
N ALA A 105 -33.52 -0.68 -25.28
CA ALA A 105 -32.33 0.00 -25.78
C ALA A 105 -32.59 1.51 -25.69
N GLY A 106 -32.00 2.16 -24.68
CA GLY A 106 -31.93 3.60 -24.62
C GLY A 106 -31.17 4.13 -25.84
N LYS A 107 -31.87 4.85 -26.72
CA LYS A 107 -31.25 5.74 -27.71
C LYS A 107 -30.49 6.82 -26.96
N ILE A 108 -29.17 6.81 -27.05
CA ILE A 108 -28.34 7.95 -26.64
C ILE A 108 -27.79 8.57 -27.91
N HIS A 109 -28.08 9.86 -28.05
CA HIS A 109 -27.61 10.70 -29.15
C HIS A 109 -26.09 10.69 -29.23
N LEU A 110 -25.62 10.49 -30.46
CA LEU A 110 -24.25 10.70 -30.91
C LEU A 110 -23.86 12.16 -30.61
N ILE A 111 -22.88 12.38 -29.74
CA ILE A 111 -22.09 13.62 -29.75
C ILE A 111 -20.64 13.19 -29.97
N ASP A 112 -20.16 13.50 -31.16
CA ASP A 112 -18.77 13.38 -31.55
C ASP A 112 -17.88 14.19 -30.62
N ILE A 113 -16.79 13.57 -30.16
CA ILE A 113 -15.61 14.32 -29.69
C ILE A 113 -14.44 13.82 -30.53
N LEU A 114 -14.26 14.49 -31.67
CA LEU A 114 -12.96 14.64 -32.31
C LEU A 114 -12.38 16.01 -31.91
N SER A 115 -11.06 16.05 -31.98
CA SER A 115 -10.13 16.96 -31.35
C SER A 115 -10.10 18.40 -31.89
N ASP A 116 -9.57 19.26 -31.03
CA ASP A 116 -8.64 20.37 -31.28
C ASP A 116 -9.11 21.72 -31.85
N ASN A 117 -8.78 22.74 -31.05
CA ASN A 117 -8.25 24.06 -31.40
C ASN A 117 -9.12 25.02 -32.23
N SER A 118 -9.59 26.10 -31.59
CA SER A 118 -8.96 27.43 -31.64
C SER A 118 -9.94 28.59 -31.38
N LEU A 119 -9.41 29.61 -30.69
CA LEU A 119 -9.68 31.06 -30.77
C LEU A 119 -11.00 31.64 -30.19
N ASP A 120 -10.78 32.58 -29.24
CA ASP A 120 -11.32 33.96 -29.12
C ASP A 120 -12.79 34.22 -29.47
N SER A 121 -13.61 34.98 -28.73
CA SER A 121 -13.40 36.16 -27.90
C SER A 121 -14.72 36.52 -27.21
N LYS A 122 -14.64 37.39 -26.18
CA LYS A 122 -15.73 38.12 -25.51
C LYS A 122 -16.78 38.69 -26.49
N GLU A 123 -18.08 38.71 -26.14
CA GLU A 123 -18.82 39.88 -25.60
C GLU A 123 -20.36 39.68 -25.56
N GLN A 124 -20.92 40.09 -24.41
CA GLN A 124 -22.24 40.68 -24.08
C GLN A 124 -23.57 40.44 -24.86
N ILE A 125 -24.58 40.06 -24.04
CA ILE A 125 -25.92 40.69 -23.84
C ILE A 125 -26.86 40.84 -25.06
N ASN A 126 -27.95 40.05 -25.11
CA ASN A 126 -29.34 40.55 -24.89
C ASN A 126 -30.45 39.49 -25.09
N GLY A 127 -31.32 39.40 -24.09
CA GLY A 127 -32.79 39.22 -24.15
C GLY A 127 -33.44 38.26 -25.15
N LYS A 128 -34.11 37.22 -24.62
CA LYS A 128 -35.58 37.12 -24.64
C LYS A 128 -36.11 36.01 -23.72
N SER A 129 -36.81 36.49 -22.70
CA SER A 129 -37.78 35.86 -21.80
C SER A 129 -38.52 34.62 -22.34
N TYR A 130 -38.58 33.58 -21.51
CA TYR A 130 -39.84 32.92 -21.18
C TYR A 130 -40.00 32.89 -19.66
N ASN A 131 -40.96 33.69 -19.18
CA ASN A 131 -41.47 33.65 -17.81
C ASN A 131 -42.25 32.34 -17.57
N SER A 132 -41.99 31.67 -16.45
CA SER A 132 -43.09 31.18 -15.62
C SER A 132 -42.70 31.05 -14.15
N PRO A 133 -43.67 31.26 -13.24
CA PRO A 133 -43.43 31.67 -11.86
C PRO A 133 -43.18 30.46 -10.96
N CYS A 134 -42.08 30.48 -10.21
CA CYS A 134 -41.91 29.57 -9.09
C CYS A 134 -42.50 30.25 -7.85
N HIS A 135 -43.80 30.04 -7.65
CA HIS A 135 -44.42 30.17 -6.34
C HIS A 135 -43.84 29.06 -5.44
N ILE A 136 -43.32 29.49 -4.29
CA ILE A 136 -42.94 28.65 -3.17
C ILE A 136 -44.25 28.22 -2.51
N ASP A 137 -44.55 26.92 -2.50
CA ASP A 137 -45.49 26.25 -1.57
C ASP A 137 -45.49 24.73 -1.88
N ASP A 138 -44.49 23.96 -1.39
CA ASP A 138 -44.65 22.60 -0.82
C ASP A 138 -43.26 21.99 -0.46
N PRO A 139 -43.02 21.43 0.74
CA PRO A 139 -41.74 20.81 1.12
C PRO A 139 -41.55 19.36 0.62
N THR A 140 -42.46 18.81 -0.19
CA THR A 140 -42.50 17.36 -0.52
C THR A 140 -42.21 16.99 -1.98
N ASP A 141 -41.85 17.93 -2.86
CA ASP A 141 -41.60 17.60 -4.27
C ASP A 141 -40.14 17.16 -4.53
N HIS A 142 -39.93 15.85 -4.64
CA HIS A 142 -38.66 15.18 -4.98
C HIS A 142 -38.18 15.41 -6.44
N ARG A 143 -38.55 16.51 -7.10
CA ARG A 143 -38.32 16.71 -8.55
C ARG A 143 -37.06 17.49 -8.93
N PHE A 144 -35.97 17.32 -8.19
CA PHE A 144 -34.63 17.71 -8.64
C PHE A 144 -33.73 16.49 -8.89
N GLU A 145 -34.29 15.47 -9.54
CA GLU A 145 -33.54 14.34 -10.05
C GLU A 145 -33.24 14.56 -11.53
N CYS A 146 -31.98 14.82 -11.83
CA CYS A 146 -31.47 14.82 -13.20
C CYS A 146 -31.46 13.38 -13.72
N HIS A 147 -32.48 13.00 -14.48
CA HIS A 147 -32.63 11.67 -15.06
C HIS A 147 -31.45 11.24 -15.97
N SER A 148 -30.68 12.20 -16.49
CA SER A 148 -29.48 11.95 -17.29
C SER A 148 -28.21 11.75 -16.46
N CYS A 149 -28.24 12.10 -15.17
CA CYS A 149 -27.11 11.98 -14.26
C CYS A 149 -27.41 11.12 -13.02
N ASP A 150 -28.49 10.32 -13.08
CA ASP A 150 -28.71 9.11 -12.29
C ASP A 150 -27.57 8.12 -12.57
N SER A 151 -26.41 8.36 -11.95
CA SER A 151 -25.33 7.39 -11.91
C SER A 151 -25.81 6.22 -11.04
N TYR A 152 -26.45 5.24 -11.66
CA TYR A 152 -26.62 3.92 -11.06
C TYR A 152 -25.23 3.28 -10.97
N TRP A 153 -24.81 2.89 -9.77
CA TRP A 153 -23.53 2.23 -9.54
C TRP A 153 -23.77 0.74 -9.33
N TRP A 154 -22.90 -0.09 -9.87
CA TRP A 154 -22.99 -1.53 -9.70
C TRP A 154 -22.41 -1.87 -8.32
N ASP A 155 -23.22 -2.50 -7.47
CA ASP A 155 -22.77 -3.02 -6.18
C ASP A 155 -21.84 -4.25 -6.35
N TYR A 156 -21.52 -4.94 -5.25
CA TYR A 156 -20.69 -6.14 -5.27
C TYR A 156 -21.34 -7.33 -5.99
N ASP A 157 -22.67 -7.36 -6.07
CA ASP A 157 -23.47 -8.37 -6.76
C ASP A 157 -23.71 -8.01 -8.24
N GLY A 158 -23.28 -6.83 -8.67
CA GLY A 158 -23.56 -6.34 -10.01
C GLY A 158 -25.03 -5.91 -10.18
N VAL A 159 -25.65 -5.40 -9.13
CA VAL A 159 -26.96 -4.75 -9.18
C VAL A 159 -26.74 -3.23 -9.24
N PRO A 160 -27.42 -2.51 -10.15
CA PRO A 160 -27.39 -1.06 -10.19
C PRO A 160 -28.14 -0.49 -8.97
N GLU A 161 -27.41 0.00 -7.97
CA GLU A 161 -27.96 0.68 -6.80
C GLU A 161 -27.57 2.17 -6.77
N ARG A 162 -28.48 2.98 -6.21
CA ARG A 162 -28.23 4.40 -5.94
C ARG A 162 -27.60 4.51 -4.55
N TYR A 163 -26.28 4.54 -4.54
CA TYR A 163 -25.54 4.61 -3.28
C TYR A 163 -25.55 6.04 -2.71
N THR A 164 -26.05 6.22 -1.50
CA THR A 164 -26.03 7.50 -0.79
C THR A 164 -24.96 7.50 0.31
N GLU A 165 -24.43 8.67 0.68
CA GLU A 165 -23.46 8.79 1.81
C GLU A 165 -24.01 8.22 3.14
N LYS A 166 -25.33 8.06 3.24
CA LYS A 166 -26.02 7.45 4.38
C LYS A 166 -25.80 5.94 4.46
N ASP A 167 -25.74 5.25 3.32
CA ASP A 167 -25.62 3.78 3.26
C ASP A 167 -24.23 3.30 3.74
N ILE A 168 -23.22 4.17 3.65
CA ILE A 168 -21.86 3.92 4.14
C ILE A 168 -21.69 4.39 5.59
N GLY A 169 -22.70 5.06 6.17
CA GLY A 169 -22.62 5.64 7.52
C GLY A 169 -21.70 6.86 7.63
N VAL A 170 -21.29 7.47 6.51
CA VAL A 170 -20.37 8.62 6.48
C VAL A 170 -21.13 9.94 6.47
N ALA A 171 -22.44 9.94 6.19
CA ALA A 171 -23.27 11.16 6.13
C ALA A 171 -23.18 12.04 7.39
N THR A 172 -23.04 11.46 8.58
CA THR A 172 -22.87 12.21 9.83
C THR A 172 -21.50 12.85 9.99
N TRP A 173 -20.50 12.34 9.28
CA TRP A 173 -19.11 12.80 9.31
C TRP A 173 -18.74 13.66 8.09
N ASN A 174 -19.50 13.61 7.00
CA ASN A 174 -19.20 14.32 5.74
C ASN A 174 -19.85 15.71 5.63
N GLY A 175 -20.01 16.41 6.75
CA GLY A 175 -20.55 17.78 6.76
C GLY A 175 -19.58 18.82 6.19
N PRO A 176 -20.04 20.03 5.82
CA PRO A 176 -19.17 21.13 5.38
C PRO A 176 -18.06 21.47 6.40
N THR A 177 -18.38 21.32 7.70
CA THR A 177 -17.46 21.55 8.82
C THR A 177 -16.34 20.51 8.88
N SER A 178 -16.57 19.27 8.45
CA SER A 178 -15.55 18.22 8.50
C SER A 178 -14.44 18.44 7.46
N ARG A 179 -14.75 19.10 6.34
CA ARG A 179 -13.74 19.49 5.34
C ARG A 179 -12.75 20.52 5.89
N LEU A 180 -13.27 21.53 6.60
CA LEU A 180 -12.45 22.54 7.26
C LEU A 180 -11.67 21.94 8.43
N LEU A 181 -12.34 21.15 9.28
CA LEU A 181 -11.71 20.50 10.44
C LEU A 181 -10.56 19.57 10.00
N SER A 182 -10.78 18.73 8.99
CA SER A 182 -9.73 17.85 8.47
C SER A 182 -8.58 18.61 7.82
N PHE A 183 -8.81 19.81 7.25
CA PHE A 183 -7.73 20.67 6.79
C PHE A 183 -6.93 21.25 7.97
N ILE A 184 -7.61 21.77 9.00
CA ILE A 184 -6.98 22.32 10.21
C ILE A 184 -6.14 21.24 10.90
N ILE A 185 -6.69 20.05 11.12
CA ILE A 185 -5.97 18.92 11.73
C ILE A 185 -4.71 18.58 10.93
N LEU A 186 -4.81 18.57 9.60
CA LEU A 186 -3.71 18.22 8.73
C LEU A 186 -2.60 19.27 8.74
N VAL A 187 -2.96 20.56 8.74
CA VAL A 187 -2.00 21.66 8.91
C VAL A 187 -1.36 21.58 10.30
N ALA A 188 -2.14 21.35 11.35
CA ALA A 188 -1.62 21.19 12.71
C ALA A 188 -0.63 20.02 12.80
N VAL A 189 -0.92 18.88 12.17
CA VAL A 189 -0.01 17.72 12.09
C VAL A 189 1.30 18.08 11.38
N ILE A 190 1.23 18.78 10.24
CA ILE A 190 2.45 19.19 9.51
C ILE A 190 3.27 20.18 10.35
N MET A 191 2.62 21.14 11.00
CA MET A 191 3.27 22.12 11.86
C MET A 191 3.91 21.47 13.08
N GLU A 192 3.27 20.47 13.68
CA GLU A 192 3.80 19.72 14.81
C GLU A 192 5.07 18.95 14.41
N VAL A 193 5.04 18.25 13.27
CA VAL A 193 6.25 17.57 12.79
C VAL A 193 7.35 18.57 12.43
N ALA A 194 7.00 19.71 11.83
CA ALA A 194 7.97 20.75 11.53
C ALA A 194 8.59 21.34 12.81
N TYR A 195 7.78 21.60 13.85
CA TYR A 195 8.23 22.07 15.16
C TYR A 195 9.21 21.09 15.80
N ASP A 196 8.83 19.81 15.85
CA ASP A 196 9.64 18.75 16.43
C ASP A 196 10.94 18.53 15.62
N ASN A 197 10.87 18.60 14.29
CA ASN A 197 12.04 18.53 13.42
C ASN A 197 13.00 19.71 13.63
N VAL A 198 12.49 20.94 13.72
CA VAL A 198 13.31 22.15 13.96
C VAL A 198 13.95 22.11 15.33
N TYR A 199 13.21 21.70 16.37
CA TYR A 199 13.75 21.54 17.72
C TYR A 199 14.88 20.50 17.74
N TYR A 200 14.64 19.34 17.12
CA TYR A 200 15.60 18.25 17.11
C TYR A 200 16.85 18.59 16.27
N ILE A 201 16.68 19.11 15.06
CA ILE A 201 17.79 19.56 14.21
C ILE A 201 18.57 20.67 14.91
N GLY A 202 17.90 21.67 15.50
CA GLY A 202 18.57 22.76 16.23
C GLY A 202 19.44 22.26 17.38
N SER A 203 19.03 21.18 18.06
CA SER A 203 19.79 20.60 19.18
C SER A 203 21.02 19.77 18.76
N ILE A 204 21.00 19.20 17.54
CA ILE A 204 22.00 18.25 17.01
C ILE A 204 22.89 18.88 15.93
N TRP A 205 22.50 20.02 15.36
CA TRP A 205 23.22 20.67 14.27
C TRP A 205 24.68 20.93 14.64
N GLY A 206 25.59 20.54 13.75
CA GLY A 206 27.04 20.69 13.95
C GLY A 206 27.71 19.63 14.84
N LYS A 207 26.96 18.71 15.47
CA LYS A 207 27.54 17.64 16.32
C LYS A 207 27.74 16.34 15.54
N GLN A 208 28.96 16.14 15.03
CA GLN A 208 29.33 14.94 14.25
C GLN A 208 29.05 13.61 14.95
N ARG A 209 29.11 13.58 16.30
CA ARG A 209 28.86 12.38 17.11
C ARG A 209 27.39 11.92 17.15
N GLN A 210 26.45 12.78 16.76
CA GLN A 210 25.00 12.50 16.83
C GLN A 210 24.36 12.31 15.45
N ILE A 211 25.16 12.21 14.38
CA ILE A 211 24.65 12.14 13.01
C ILE A 211 23.79 10.90 12.75
N ILE A 212 24.12 9.75 13.34
CA ILE A 212 23.34 8.51 13.20
C ILE A 212 21.96 8.65 13.87
N HIS A 213 21.90 9.30 15.03
CA HIS A 213 20.65 9.64 15.70
C HIS A 213 19.82 10.61 14.86
N ALA A 214 20.44 11.63 14.28
CA ALA A 214 19.78 12.59 13.39
C ALA A 214 19.21 11.92 12.13
N MET A 215 19.97 11.04 11.49
CA MET A 215 19.53 10.29 10.31
C MET A 215 18.38 9.35 10.64
N SER A 216 18.45 8.63 11.77
CA SER A 216 17.39 7.71 12.19
C SER A 216 16.09 8.46 12.48
N TYR A 217 16.18 9.57 13.22
CA TYR A 217 15.01 10.39 13.54
C TYR A 217 14.42 11.09 12.31
N GLY A 218 15.28 11.65 11.45
CA GLY A 218 14.87 12.29 10.22
C GLY A 218 14.13 11.34 9.28
N THR A 219 14.62 10.10 9.13
CA THR A 219 13.94 9.09 8.32
C THR A 219 12.60 8.67 8.91
N PHE A 220 12.48 8.55 10.24
CA PHE A 220 11.19 8.31 10.92
C PHE A 220 10.18 9.45 10.64
N LEU A 221 10.59 10.71 10.85
CA LEU A 221 9.72 11.85 10.60
C LEU A 221 9.31 11.98 9.13
N LEU A 222 10.22 11.75 8.19
CA LEU A 222 9.93 11.75 6.76
C LEU A 222 8.83 10.73 6.41
N GLN A 223 8.91 9.51 6.95
CA GLN A 223 7.91 8.47 6.72
C GLN A 223 6.51 8.89 7.21
N LEU A 224 6.44 9.59 8.34
CA LEU A 224 5.18 10.09 8.91
C LEU A 224 4.62 11.31 8.17
N VAL A 225 5.49 12.14 7.57
CA VAL A 225 5.12 13.40 6.89
C VAL A 225 4.66 13.23 5.45
N PHE A 226 5.00 12.12 4.79
CA PHE A 226 4.54 11.91 3.42
C PHE A 226 3.01 11.85 3.32
N TYR A 227 2.32 11.12 4.20
CA TYR A 227 0.86 11.01 4.14
C TYR A 227 0.18 12.39 4.29
N PRO A 228 0.46 13.21 5.33
CA PRO A 228 -0.17 14.51 5.52
C PRO A 228 0.06 15.43 4.33
N ILE A 229 1.28 15.49 3.79
CA ILE A 229 1.60 16.32 2.62
C ILE A 229 0.80 15.87 1.40
N LEU A 230 0.70 14.57 1.13
CA LEU A 230 -0.06 14.04 0.00
C LEU A 230 -1.55 14.33 0.14
N THR A 231 -2.11 14.20 1.34
CA THR A 231 -3.51 14.57 1.62
C THR A 231 -3.74 16.09 1.52
N LEU A 232 -2.76 16.92 1.89
CA LEU A 232 -2.84 18.37 1.74
C LEU A 232 -2.89 18.73 0.25
N ALA A 233 -1.99 18.16 -0.54
CA ALA A 233 -1.92 18.38 -1.98
C ALA A 233 -3.24 17.95 -2.67
N ALA A 234 -3.83 16.83 -2.24
CA ALA A 234 -5.13 16.40 -2.73
C ALA A 234 -6.26 17.39 -2.37
N LYS A 235 -6.27 17.91 -1.14
CA LYS A 235 -7.24 18.94 -0.71
C LYS A 235 -7.07 20.26 -1.44
N ILE A 236 -5.85 20.77 -1.58
CA ILE A 236 -5.57 22.01 -2.33
C ILE A 236 -6.05 21.86 -3.77
N LYS A 237 -5.76 20.72 -4.40
CA LYS A 237 -6.27 20.44 -5.75
C LYS A 237 -7.80 20.45 -5.80
N SER A 238 -8.48 19.87 -4.80
CA SER A 238 -9.96 19.85 -4.77
C SER A 238 -10.59 21.24 -4.68
N TRP A 239 -9.84 22.25 -4.20
CA TRP A 239 -10.29 23.63 -4.12
C TRP A 239 -9.91 24.48 -5.32
N SER A 240 -8.96 24.02 -6.14
CA SER A 240 -8.53 24.75 -7.32
C SER A 240 -9.48 24.45 -8.48
N PRO A 241 -10.24 25.45 -8.99
CA PRO A 241 -11.17 25.26 -10.09
C PRO A 241 -10.48 25.10 -11.45
N SER A 242 -9.16 25.27 -11.52
CA SER A 242 -8.37 25.22 -12.74
C SER A 242 -7.64 23.88 -12.90
N ASP A 243 -7.58 23.38 -14.14
CA ASP A 243 -6.72 22.26 -14.57
C ASP A 243 -5.21 22.55 -14.40
N PHE A 244 -4.85 23.59 -13.65
CA PHE A 244 -3.49 24.12 -13.49
C PHE A 244 -2.48 23.08 -12.96
N LEU A 245 -2.96 22.05 -12.26
CA LEU A 245 -2.15 20.91 -11.83
C LEU A 245 -2.77 19.61 -12.33
N GLU A 246 -2.22 19.08 -13.43
CA GLU A 246 -2.49 17.73 -13.97
C GLU A 246 -2.02 16.59 -13.04
N ILE A 247 -2.09 16.79 -11.73
CA ILE A 247 -1.80 15.79 -10.72
C ILE A 247 -2.97 14.80 -10.62
N SER A 248 -3.02 13.88 -11.57
CA SER A 248 -4.08 12.86 -11.62
C SER A 248 -4.08 11.94 -10.39
N TRP A 249 -2.94 11.69 -9.75
CA TRP A 249 -2.85 10.81 -8.57
C TRP A 249 -3.58 11.33 -7.33
N CYS A 250 -3.80 12.64 -7.20
CA CYS A 250 -4.51 13.24 -6.06
C CYS A 250 -5.95 12.74 -5.92
N THR A 251 -6.58 12.32 -7.03
CA THR A 251 -7.97 11.87 -6.98
C THR A 251 -8.13 10.59 -6.17
N VAL A 252 -7.09 9.77 -6.03
CA VAL A 252 -7.10 8.53 -5.24
C VAL A 252 -7.36 8.79 -3.77
N ILE A 253 -6.81 9.88 -3.24
CA ILE A 253 -6.91 10.24 -1.82
C ILE A 253 -8.20 11.04 -1.55
N ASN A 254 -8.97 11.37 -2.59
CA ASN A 254 -10.20 12.12 -2.44
C ASN A 254 -11.27 11.27 -1.72
N ASP A 255 -12.07 11.92 -0.87
CA ASP A 255 -13.13 11.28 -0.09
C ASP A 255 -14.09 10.50 -1.00
N ARG A 256 -14.58 11.15 -2.06
CA ARG A 256 -15.49 10.56 -3.05
C ARG A 256 -14.90 9.34 -3.74
N PHE A 257 -13.61 9.38 -4.07
CA PHE A 257 -12.97 8.24 -4.73
C PHE A 257 -12.88 7.05 -3.78
N MET A 258 -12.48 7.27 -2.53
CA MET A 258 -12.36 6.22 -1.52
C MET A 258 -13.72 5.60 -1.18
N VAL A 259 -14.73 6.45 -0.98
CA VAL A 259 -16.14 6.05 -0.76
C VAL A 259 -16.64 5.20 -1.93
N ASN A 260 -16.40 5.64 -3.17
CA ASN A 260 -16.73 4.88 -4.38
C ASN A 260 -15.92 3.58 -4.55
N ARG A 261 -14.87 3.36 -3.77
CA ARG A 261 -14.11 2.09 -3.79
C ARG A 261 -14.62 1.12 -2.73
N LEU A 262 -14.99 1.63 -1.56
CA LEU A 262 -15.47 0.82 -0.46
C LEU A 262 -16.76 0.05 -0.79
N GLN A 263 -17.58 0.56 -1.72
CA GLN A 263 -18.79 -0.14 -2.20
C GLN A 263 -18.51 -1.55 -2.76
N PHE A 264 -17.35 -1.79 -3.40
CA PHE A 264 -17.01 -3.11 -3.94
C PHE A 264 -16.58 -4.13 -2.87
N LEU A 265 -16.44 -3.70 -1.61
CA LEU A 265 -15.94 -4.55 -0.52
C LEU A 265 -17.02 -5.22 0.31
N ASP A 266 -18.29 -4.83 0.15
CA ASP A 266 -19.42 -5.46 0.84
C ASP A 266 -19.12 -5.78 2.32
N LEU A 267 -18.74 -4.73 3.04
CA LEU A 267 -18.35 -4.83 4.45
C LEU A 267 -19.49 -5.35 5.35
N PRO A 268 -20.78 -5.06 5.09
CA PRO A 268 -21.87 -5.56 5.94
C PRO A 268 -21.97 -7.09 5.96
N HIS A 269 -21.84 -7.76 4.81
CA HIS A 269 -22.03 -9.22 4.75
C HIS A 269 -20.71 -10.00 4.90
N ASN A 270 -19.63 -9.53 4.28
CA ASN A 270 -18.34 -10.23 4.32
C ASN A 270 -17.46 -9.84 5.52
N GLY A 271 -17.86 -8.79 6.25
CA GLY A 271 -17.09 -8.22 7.34
C GLY A 271 -15.82 -7.51 6.89
N ILE A 272 -15.11 -6.96 7.88
CA ILE A 272 -13.89 -6.17 7.63
C ILE A 272 -12.75 -7.09 7.12
N PRO A 273 -12.18 -6.85 5.93
CA PRO A 273 -11.12 -7.67 5.40
C PRO A 273 -9.84 -7.50 6.24
N MET A 274 -9.20 -8.61 6.58
CA MET A 274 -7.95 -8.65 7.35
C MET A 274 -7.99 -7.91 8.69
N LYS A 275 -8.93 -8.33 9.55
CA LYS A 275 -9.06 -7.88 10.94
C LYS A 275 -7.73 -7.92 11.74
N LEU A 276 -6.84 -8.87 11.44
CA LEU A 276 -5.53 -8.97 12.09
C LEU A 276 -4.61 -7.80 11.76
N VAL A 277 -4.64 -7.32 10.51
CA VAL A 277 -3.85 -6.13 10.10
C VAL A 277 -4.42 -4.89 10.76
N LEU A 278 -5.75 -4.78 10.83
CA LEU A 278 -6.40 -3.68 11.55
C LEU A 278 -6.06 -3.70 13.04
N LEU A 279 -6.05 -4.87 13.68
CA LEU A 279 -5.60 -5.03 15.06
C LEU A 279 -4.14 -4.58 15.23
N LEU A 280 -3.26 -4.96 14.30
CA LEU A 280 -1.86 -4.53 14.30
C LEU A 280 -1.74 -3.00 14.19
N VAL A 281 -2.55 -2.37 13.34
CA VAL A 281 -2.59 -0.90 13.17
C VAL A 281 -2.96 -0.17 14.46
N TYR A 282 -3.76 -0.77 15.35
CA TYR A 282 -4.13 -0.14 16.62
C TYR A 282 -3.22 -0.52 17.79
N VAL A 283 -2.77 -1.78 17.86
CA VAL A 283 -1.95 -2.28 18.98
C VAL A 283 -0.50 -1.81 18.86
N PHE A 284 0.05 -1.78 17.65
CA PHE A 284 1.47 -1.46 17.45
C PHE A 284 1.85 -0.01 17.80
N PRO A 285 1.05 1.02 17.46
CA PRO A 285 1.33 2.38 17.92
C PRO A 285 1.35 2.49 19.45
N ILE A 286 0.47 1.77 20.17
CA ILE A 286 0.48 1.75 21.65
C ILE A 286 1.79 1.15 22.16
N TYR A 287 2.26 0.06 21.56
CA TYR A 287 3.56 -0.52 21.87
C TYR A 287 4.72 0.48 21.64
N LEU A 288 4.71 1.20 20.52
CA LEU A 288 5.74 2.20 20.23
C LEU A 288 5.71 3.39 21.20
N VAL A 289 4.52 3.89 21.54
CA VAL A 289 4.34 4.97 22.52
C VAL A 289 4.83 4.56 23.90
N THR A 290 4.46 3.37 24.35
CA THR A 290 4.88 2.86 25.66
C THR A 290 6.38 2.64 25.72
N LEU A 291 6.98 2.08 24.67
CA LEU A 291 8.44 1.91 24.58
C LEU A 291 9.16 3.26 24.56
N ARG A 292 8.68 4.22 23.76
CA ARG A 292 9.26 5.56 23.67
C ARG A 292 9.12 6.32 25.00
N GLY A 293 7.94 6.28 25.62
CA GLY A 293 7.68 6.90 26.92
C GLY A 293 8.55 6.28 28.03
N TRP A 294 8.71 4.95 28.03
CA TRP A 294 9.60 4.25 28.95
C TRP A 294 11.04 4.72 28.82
N ILE A 295 11.55 4.86 27.59
CA ILE A 295 12.89 5.38 27.32
C ILE A 295 13.06 6.80 27.88
N TYR A 296 12.10 7.70 27.64
CA TYR A 296 12.16 9.07 28.17
C TYR A 296 12.07 9.15 29.69
N LEU A 297 11.24 8.32 30.34
CA LEU A 297 11.11 8.29 31.80
C LEU A 297 12.39 7.83 32.50
N GLN A 298 13.17 6.95 31.85
CA GLN A 298 14.44 6.48 32.41
C GLN A 298 15.58 7.50 32.21
N LEU A 299 15.54 8.27 31.10
CA LEU A 299 16.57 9.28 30.80
C LEU A 299 16.38 10.59 31.55
N CYS A 300 15.13 11.05 31.68
CA CYS A 300 14.84 12.36 32.22
C CYS A 300 14.40 12.26 33.68
N SER A 301 15.17 12.88 34.58
CA SER A 301 14.76 13.05 35.98
C SER A 301 13.48 13.89 36.11
N ASN A 302 13.27 14.83 35.17
CA ASN A 302 12.04 15.60 35.03
C ASN A 302 11.50 15.44 33.61
N PHE A 303 10.29 14.89 33.49
CA PHE A 303 9.62 14.71 32.20
C PHE A 303 9.22 16.08 31.63
N SER A 304 9.93 16.52 30.60
CA SER A 304 9.68 17.82 29.97
C SER A 304 8.37 17.82 29.18
N TRP A 305 7.75 18.99 29.05
CA TRP A 305 6.55 19.16 28.20
C TRP A 305 6.82 18.72 26.75
N HIS A 306 7.98 19.08 26.21
CA HIS A 306 8.37 18.69 24.84
C HIS A 306 8.49 17.18 24.68
N SER A 307 9.10 16.48 25.66
CA SER A 307 9.20 15.02 25.65
C SER A 307 7.82 14.35 25.69
N GLY A 308 6.90 14.86 26.51
CA GLY A 308 5.52 14.39 26.55
C GLY A 308 4.79 14.57 25.24
N MET A 309 4.90 15.76 24.67
CA MET A 309 4.29 16.09 23.38
C MET A 309 4.86 15.21 22.26
N SER A 310 6.18 15.03 22.17
CA SER A 310 6.83 14.20 21.16
C SER A 310 6.44 12.71 21.25
N VAL A 311 6.29 12.17 22.47
CA VAL A 311 5.80 10.79 22.68
C VAL A 311 4.35 10.65 22.20
N PHE A 312 3.47 11.56 22.62
CA PHE A 312 2.06 11.53 22.26
C PHE A 312 1.85 11.74 20.76
N CYS A 313 2.45 12.79 20.20
CA CYS A 313 2.38 13.12 18.77
C CYS A 313 2.97 12.01 17.91
N GLY A 314 4.13 11.46 18.28
CA GLY A 314 4.72 10.32 17.57
C GLY A 314 3.76 9.13 17.50
N GLY A 315 3.13 8.77 18.62
CA GLY A 315 2.12 7.72 18.66
C GLY A 315 0.89 7.98 17.80
N PHE A 316 0.34 9.19 17.94
CA PHE A 316 -0.84 9.62 17.21
C PHE A 316 -0.60 9.64 15.70
N LEU A 317 0.57 10.11 15.25
CA LEU A 317 0.96 10.13 13.85
C LEU A 317 1.15 8.71 13.29
N VAL A 318 1.79 7.81 14.03
CA VAL A 318 1.95 6.41 13.62
C VAL A 318 0.58 5.72 13.52
N LEU A 319 -0.34 6.03 14.43
CA LEU A 319 -1.72 5.53 14.38
C LEU A 319 -2.44 6.02 13.12
N ILE A 320 -2.44 7.33 12.86
CA ILE A 320 -3.10 7.89 11.67
C ILE A 320 -2.46 7.32 10.39
N TRP A 321 -1.13 7.25 10.35
CA TRP A 321 -0.40 6.67 9.23
C TRP A 321 -0.78 5.20 9.00
N GLY A 322 -0.91 4.40 10.06
CA GLY A 322 -1.39 3.02 9.96
C GLY A 322 -2.82 2.91 9.41
N ASN A 323 -3.72 3.81 9.82
CA ASN A 323 -5.08 3.88 9.26
C ASN A 323 -5.06 4.26 7.77
N PHE A 324 -4.19 5.19 7.38
CA PHE A 324 -3.99 5.54 5.97
C PHE A 324 -3.50 4.34 5.14
N GLN A 325 -2.53 3.56 5.64
CA GLN A 325 -2.11 2.32 4.97
C GLN A 325 -3.25 1.31 4.84
N TYR A 326 -4.07 1.18 5.89
CA TYR A 326 -5.22 0.29 5.85
C TYR A 326 -6.28 0.74 4.83
N LEU A 327 -6.51 2.05 4.69
CA LEU A 327 -7.37 2.59 3.65
C LEU A 327 -6.85 2.25 2.24
N LEU A 328 -5.55 2.38 1.99
CA LEU A 328 -4.94 1.99 0.71
C LEU A 328 -5.06 0.48 0.44
N TYR A 329 -4.95 -0.33 1.49
CA TYR A 329 -5.22 -1.77 1.42
C TYR A 329 -6.66 -2.06 0.98
N LEU A 330 -7.66 -1.37 1.56
CA LEU A 330 -9.06 -1.52 1.16
C LEU A 330 -9.27 -1.12 -0.30
N THR A 331 -8.69 0.00 -0.73
CA THR A 331 -8.74 0.44 -2.13
C THR A 331 -8.14 -0.60 -3.07
N ARG A 332 -7.02 -1.22 -2.69
CA ARG A 332 -6.43 -2.32 -3.47
C ARG A 332 -7.39 -3.51 -3.59
N CYS A 333 -7.98 -3.96 -2.48
CA CYS A 333 -8.93 -5.06 -2.47
C CYS A 333 -10.17 -4.75 -3.31
N SER A 334 -10.64 -3.49 -3.31
CA SER A 334 -11.77 -3.08 -4.13
C SER A 334 -11.51 -3.30 -5.63
N PHE A 335 -10.31 -2.96 -6.11
CA PHE A 335 -9.93 -3.21 -7.51
C PHE A 335 -9.85 -4.69 -7.85
N GLN A 336 -9.35 -5.53 -6.93
CA GLN A 336 -9.31 -6.98 -7.16
C GLN A 336 -10.72 -7.55 -7.36
N ARG A 337 -11.68 -7.10 -6.56
CA ARG A 337 -13.09 -7.50 -6.67
C ARG A 337 -13.77 -6.91 -7.90
N GLN A 338 -13.61 -5.61 -8.15
CA GLN A 338 -14.21 -4.96 -9.31
C GLN A 338 -13.74 -5.59 -10.62
N LEU A 339 -12.44 -5.92 -10.75
CA LEU A 339 -11.94 -6.59 -11.95
C LEU A 339 -12.48 -8.02 -12.11
N HIS A 340 -12.84 -8.69 -11.01
CA HIS A 340 -13.53 -9.98 -11.09
C HIS A 340 -14.96 -9.83 -11.63
N VAL A 341 -15.71 -8.86 -11.12
CA VAL A 341 -17.05 -8.52 -11.62
C VAL A 341 -17.02 -8.11 -13.09
N VAL A 342 -16.02 -7.31 -13.49
CA VAL A 342 -15.83 -6.93 -14.91
C VAL A 342 -15.57 -8.16 -15.79
N LEU A 343 -14.81 -9.14 -15.31
CA LEU A 343 -14.55 -10.37 -16.05
C LEU A 343 -15.86 -11.14 -16.30
N GLU A 344 -16.67 -11.33 -15.26
CA GLU A 344 -17.98 -12.00 -15.34
C GLU A 344 -18.97 -11.24 -16.23
N PHE A 345 -18.96 -9.90 -16.15
CA PHE A 345 -19.74 -9.04 -17.03
C PHE A 345 -19.38 -9.24 -18.50
N ILE A 346 -18.08 -9.28 -18.84
CA ILE A 346 -17.58 -9.51 -20.20
C ILE A 346 -17.95 -10.91 -20.70
N GLU A 347 -17.87 -11.92 -19.82
CA GLU A 347 -18.26 -13.30 -20.15
C GLU A 347 -19.76 -13.44 -20.43
N THR A 348 -20.59 -12.66 -19.75
CA THR A 348 -22.05 -12.68 -19.90
C THR A 348 -22.52 -11.86 -21.11
N HIS A 349 -21.89 -10.70 -21.37
CA HIS A 349 -22.31 -9.74 -22.40
C HIS A 349 -21.50 -9.82 -23.70
N GLN A 350 -21.18 -11.03 -24.16
CA GLN A 350 -20.33 -11.23 -25.35
C GLN A 350 -20.92 -10.67 -26.66
N ASP A 351 -22.21 -10.34 -26.68
CA ASP A 351 -22.90 -9.78 -27.85
C ASP A 351 -22.77 -8.25 -27.94
N ASN A 352 -22.40 -7.58 -26.85
CA ASN A 352 -22.28 -6.12 -26.79
C ASN A 352 -20.83 -5.68 -26.52
N THR A 353 -20.05 -5.61 -27.60
CA THR A 353 -18.62 -5.25 -27.53
C THR A 353 -18.41 -3.84 -26.97
N ASP A 354 -19.27 -2.89 -27.32
CA ASP A 354 -19.08 -1.48 -26.97
C ASP A 354 -19.48 -1.18 -25.52
N ALA A 355 -20.48 -1.89 -24.98
CA ALA A 355 -20.75 -1.87 -23.54
C ALA A 355 -19.54 -2.42 -22.75
N CYS A 356 -19.01 -3.57 -23.14
CA CYS A 356 -17.84 -4.17 -22.50
C CYS A 356 -16.61 -3.24 -22.53
N ARG A 357 -16.35 -2.59 -23.68
CA ARG A 357 -15.26 -1.60 -23.82
C ARG A 357 -15.44 -0.39 -22.92
N ARG A 358 -16.66 0.15 -22.82
CA ARG A 358 -16.94 1.32 -21.96
C ARG A 358 -16.72 1.00 -20.49
N VAL A 359 -17.27 -0.12 -20.00
CA VAL A 359 -17.09 -0.57 -18.61
C VAL A 359 -15.60 -0.79 -18.32
N LEU A 360 -14.92 -1.53 -19.20
CA LEU A 360 -13.49 -1.79 -19.06
C LEU A 360 -12.66 -0.50 -19.09
N GLY A 361 -12.95 0.42 -20.02
CA GLY A 361 -12.26 1.71 -20.13
C GLY A 361 -12.42 2.59 -18.88
N SER A 362 -13.61 2.60 -18.29
CA SER A 362 -13.88 3.32 -17.03
C SER A 362 -13.06 2.76 -15.87
N VAL A 363 -13.11 1.44 -15.63
CA VAL A 363 -12.33 0.79 -14.56
C VAL A 363 -10.83 0.98 -14.78
N MET A 364 -10.40 0.97 -16.04
CA MET A 364 -9.01 1.17 -16.39
C MET A 364 -8.49 2.58 -16.15
N LYS A 365 -9.32 3.59 -16.43
CA LYS A 365 -8.98 4.98 -16.10
C LYS A 365 -8.72 5.13 -14.61
N ASP A 366 -9.59 4.55 -13.80
CA ASP A 366 -9.46 4.61 -12.35
C ASP A 366 -8.26 3.82 -11.81
N PHE A 367 -8.05 2.61 -12.34
CA PHE A 367 -6.90 1.79 -11.97
C PHE A 367 -5.58 2.43 -12.39
N ALA A 368 -5.52 3.10 -13.54
CA ALA A 368 -4.34 3.84 -13.98
C ALA A 368 -3.98 4.97 -13.01
N VAL A 369 -4.99 5.67 -12.50
CA VAL A 369 -4.80 6.74 -11.51
C VAL A 369 -4.33 6.18 -10.17
N PHE A 370 -4.93 5.07 -9.70
CA PHE A 370 -4.45 4.35 -8.52
C PHE A 370 -3.01 3.86 -8.68
N LYS A 371 -2.68 3.24 -9.82
CA LYS A 371 -1.32 2.78 -10.13
C LYS A 371 -0.32 3.92 -10.09
N LYS A 372 -0.62 5.06 -10.74
CA LYS A 372 0.24 6.28 -10.70
C LYS A 372 0.48 6.76 -9.28
N PHE A 373 -0.56 6.75 -8.43
CA PHE A 373 -0.43 7.09 -7.02
C PHE A 373 0.50 6.11 -6.30
N VAL A 374 0.31 4.80 -6.45
CA VAL A 374 1.17 3.79 -5.82
C VAL A 374 2.62 3.92 -6.28
N ASP A 375 2.84 4.08 -7.58
CA ASP A 375 4.19 4.24 -8.13
C ASP A 375 4.87 5.48 -7.51
N MET A 376 4.18 6.63 -7.46
CA MET A 376 4.68 7.86 -6.82
C MET A 376 4.88 7.72 -5.31
N TYR A 377 4.02 6.96 -4.63
CA TYR A 377 4.12 6.76 -3.19
C TYR A 377 5.30 5.85 -2.83
N MET A 378 5.49 4.76 -3.58
CA MET A 378 6.59 3.82 -3.37
C MET A 378 7.95 4.43 -3.74
N VAL A 379 8.00 5.19 -4.85
CA VAL A 379 8.53 6.57 -4.95
C VAL A 379 9.33 7.22 -3.80
N LEU A 380 8.66 7.34 -2.67
CA LEU A 380 9.06 8.14 -1.52
C LEU A 380 9.30 7.25 -0.29
N MET A 381 8.54 6.16 -0.18
CA MET A 381 8.58 5.27 0.99
C MET A 381 9.76 4.31 0.99
N ILE A 382 10.01 3.61 -0.11
CA ILE A 382 11.10 2.62 -0.19
C ILE A 382 12.47 3.28 0.06
N PRO A 383 12.77 4.52 -0.42
CA PRO A 383 14.06 5.13 -0.20
C PRO A 383 14.32 5.47 1.23
N THR A 384 13.33 6.10 1.83
CA THR A 384 13.35 6.47 3.24
C THR A 384 13.43 5.22 4.12
N SER A 385 12.79 4.12 3.72
CA SER A 385 12.88 2.82 4.42
C SER A 385 14.28 2.22 4.34
N ILE A 386 14.89 2.18 3.15
CA ILE A 386 16.26 1.66 2.98
C ILE A 386 17.27 2.53 3.73
N TRP A 387 17.12 3.86 3.68
CA TRP A 387 17.97 4.77 4.44
C TRP A 387 17.87 4.47 5.93
N SER A 388 16.66 4.38 6.48
CA SER A 388 16.46 4.11 7.90
C SER A 388 17.00 2.75 8.33
N ILE A 389 16.79 1.70 7.52
CA ILE A 389 17.34 0.36 7.78
C ILE A 389 18.87 0.40 7.75
N THR A 390 19.46 1.08 6.77
CA THR A 390 20.93 1.20 6.64
C THR A 390 21.50 1.90 7.88
N THR A 391 20.93 3.03 8.29
CA THR A 391 21.35 3.75 9.50
C THR A 391 21.23 2.88 10.74
N THR A 392 20.15 2.10 10.87
CA THR A 392 19.95 1.18 12.00
C THR A 392 20.99 0.06 12.02
N VAL A 393 21.32 -0.52 10.86
CA VAL A 393 22.35 -1.57 10.74
C VAL A 393 23.75 -1.03 11.05
N VAL A 394 24.06 0.17 10.56
CA VAL A 394 25.33 0.86 10.86
C VAL A 394 25.45 1.12 12.36
N TRP A 395 24.37 1.59 13.00
CA TRP A 395 24.34 1.79 14.46
C TRP A 395 24.59 0.48 15.22
N LEU A 396 23.90 -0.61 14.84
CA LEU A 396 24.11 -1.94 15.43
C LEU A 396 25.57 -2.42 15.29
N TYR A 397 26.21 -2.13 14.16
CA TYR A 397 27.60 -2.46 13.92
C TYR A 397 28.52 -1.71 14.89
N TYR A 398 28.36 -0.40 15.05
CA TYR A 398 29.15 0.41 15.99
C TYR A 398 28.96 -0.03 17.44
N LEU A 399 27.71 -0.29 17.86
CA LEU A 399 27.42 -0.83 19.20
C LEU A 399 28.09 -2.20 19.43
N SER A 400 28.18 -3.03 18.40
CA SER A 400 28.83 -4.34 18.56
C SER A 400 30.36 -4.19 18.72
N PHE A 401 30.97 -3.19 18.07
CA PHE A 401 32.41 -2.92 18.13
C PHE A 401 32.84 -2.26 19.44
N GLU A 402 32.12 -1.24 19.92
CA GLU A 402 32.43 -0.56 21.18
C GLU A 402 32.33 -1.51 22.39
N LYS A 403 31.43 -2.49 22.35
CA LYS A 403 31.29 -3.53 23.40
C LYS A 403 32.57 -4.34 23.60
N THR A 404 33.37 -4.49 22.55
CA THR A 404 34.64 -5.21 22.61
C THR A 404 35.81 -4.32 23.06
N ALA A 405 35.65 -3.00 23.03
CA ALA A 405 36.74 -2.04 23.24
C ALA A 405 36.66 -1.27 24.57
N ALA A 406 35.47 -1.07 25.17
CA ALA A 406 35.29 -0.10 26.26
C ALA A 406 34.74 -0.69 27.57
N LYS A 407 35.23 -0.17 28.71
CA LYS A 407 34.70 -0.37 30.08
C LYS A 407 33.48 0.52 30.36
N ASP A 408 32.55 0.62 29.41
CA ASP A 408 31.42 1.54 29.55
C ASP A 408 30.40 1.07 30.61
N SER A 409 29.68 2.04 31.20
CA SER A 409 28.65 1.77 32.20
C SER A 409 27.55 0.83 31.65
N LYS A 410 27.10 -0.13 32.44
CA LYS A 410 26.00 -1.06 32.12
C LYS A 410 24.73 -0.33 31.66
N TYR A 411 24.52 0.89 32.17
CA TYR A 411 23.39 1.75 31.87
C TYR A 411 23.40 2.27 30.43
N TYR A 412 24.56 2.72 29.94
CA TYR A 412 24.74 3.18 28.56
C TYR A 412 24.34 2.11 27.53
N TRP A 413 24.83 0.89 27.74
CA TRP A 413 24.54 -0.25 26.87
C TRP A 413 23.06 -0.61 26.82
N TRP A 414 22.40 -0.57 27.97
CA TRP A 414 20.97 -0.81 28.06
C TRP A 414 20.20 0.23 27.23
N PHE A 415 20.49 1.52 27.44
CA PHE A 415 19.82 2.62 26.75
C PHE A 415 19.97 2.54 25.22
N GLN A 416 21.19 2.34 24.73
CA GLN A 416 21.46 2.20 23.29
C GLN A 416 20.70 1.03 22.67
N ARG A 417 20.62 -0.10 23.40
CA ARG A 417 19.87 -1.27 22.94
C ARG A 417 18.37 -0.98 22.82
N GLU A 418 17.77 -0.32 23.82
CA GLU A 418 16.34 0.00 23.79
C GLU A 418 16.00 1.01 22.67
N LEU A 419 16.88 2.00 22.43
CA LEU A 419 16.72 2.92 21.29
C LEU A 419 16.75 2.20 19.95
N VAL A 420 17.73 1.31 19.75
CA VAL A 420 17.84 0.55 18.50
C VAL A 420 16.66 -0.40 18.34
N LEU A 421 16.15 -1.00 19.42
CA LEU A 421 14.91 -1.78 19.38
C LEU A 421 13.71 -0.94 18.96
N LEU A 422 13.55 0.26 19.51
CA LEU A 422 12.49 1.20 19.11
C LEU A 422 12.58 1.51 17.62
N ILE A 423 13.72 2.00 17.14
CA ILE A 423 13.91 2.40 15.74
C ILE A 423 13.72 1.20 14.80
N SER A 424 14.25 0.02 15.17
CA SER A 424 14.07 -1.20 14.38
C SER A 424 12.59 -1.59 14.29
N SER A 425 11.86 -1.49 15.40
CA SER A 425 10.44 -1.82 15.43
C SER A 425 9.60 -0.86 14.60
N GLU A 426 9.92 0.44 14.62
CA GLU A 426 9.31 1.45 13.75
C GLU A 426 9.58 1.13 12.28
N ASN A 427 10.83 0.83 11.92
CA ASN A 427 11.20 0.50 10.55
C ASN A 427 10.53 -0.77 10.02
N ILE A 428 10.47 -1.81 10.85
CA ILE A 428 9.79 -3.06 10.50
C ILE A 428 8.30 -2.81 10.28
N TYR A 429 7.67 -2.03 11.17
CA TYR A 429 6.26 -1.67 11.05
C TYR A 429 5.97 -0.89 9.78
N HIS A 430 6.75 0.15 9.50
CA HIS A 430 6.58 0.96 8.31
C HIS A 430 6.76 0.11 7.04
N LEU A 431 7.85 -0.64 6.93
CA LEU A 431 8.10 -1.48 5.75
C LEU A 431 7.01 -2.54 5.57
N THR A 432 6.61 -3.23 6.64
CA THR A 432 5.64 -4.31 6.58
C THR A 432 4.27 -3.79 6.17
N LEU A 433 3.77 -2.71 6.78
CA LEU A 433 2.45 -2.18 6.44
C LEU A 433 2.40 -1.64 5.01
N ASN A 434 3.45 -0.96 4.52
CA ASN A 434 3.50 -0.52 3.12
C ASN A 434 3.42 -1.70 2.14
N LEU A 435 4.26 -2.73 2.35
CA LEU A 435 4.28 -3.90 1.47
C LEU A 435 2.95 -4.66 1.50
N TRP A 436 2.30 -4.73 2.66
CA TRP A 436 0.98 -5.34 2.81
C TRP A 436 -0.13 -4.52 2.17
N ALA A 437 -0.11 -3.20 2.32
CA ALA A 437 -1.11 -2.31 1.74
C ALA A 437 -1.20 -2.48 0.22
N PHE A 438 -0.05 -2.53 -0.46
CA PHE A 438 0.01 -2.69 -1.91
C PHE A 438 0.09 -4.15 -2.39
N GLY A 439 0.36 -5.10 -1.50
CA GLY A 439 0.61 -6.50 -1.87
C GLY A 439 1.92 -6.70 -2.65
N GLY A 440 2.92 -5.85 -2.39
CA GLY A 440 4.21 -5.85 -3.09
C GLY A 440 4.77 -4.44 -3.30
N VAL A 441 5.70 -4.32 -4.25
CA VAL A 441 6.34 -3.05 -4.62
C VAL A 441 5.50 -2.26 -5.63
N ASN A 442 4.72 -2.96 -6.45
CA ASN A 442 3.78 -2.36 -7.40
C ASN A 442 2.44 -3.08 -7.32
N VAL A 443 1.39 -2.43 -7.82
CA VAL A 443 0.05 -3.01 -7.97
C VAL A 443 -0.18 -3.59 -9.37
N GLY A 444 0.84 -3.61 -10.23
CA GLY A 444 0.75 -4.09 -11.62
C GLY A 444 0.35 -5.56 -11.71
N TYR A 445 0.62 -6.36 -10.68
CA TYR A 445 0.19 -7.77 -10.63
C TYR A 445 -1.33 -7.94 -10.68
N ILE A 446 -2.11 -6.98 -10.16
CA ILE A 446 -3.58 -7.03 -10.17
C ILE A 446 -4.07 -7.01 -11.61
N TRP A 447 -3.49 -6.11 -12.41
CA TRP A 447 -3.78 -6.00 -13.83
C TRP A 447 -3.32 -7.24 -14.60
N ASN A 448 -2.11 -7.73 -14.33
CA ASN A 448 -1.59 -8.92 -14.99
C ASN A 448 -2.47 -10.15 -14.70
N HIS A 449 -2.96 -10.30 -13.47
CA HIS A 449 -3.87 -11.37 -13.10
C HIS A 449 -5.21 -11.27 -13.84
N PHE A 450 -5.78 -10.08 -13.94
CA PHE A 450 -7.00 -9.84 -14.74
C PHE A 450 -6.76 -10.16 -16.22
N TYR A 451 -5.68 -9.66 -16.81
CA TYR A 451 -5.32 -9.93 -18.21
C TYR A 451 -5.13 -11.42 -18.49
N LEU A 452 -4.51 -12.17 -17.57
CA LEU A 452 -4.36 -13.63 -17.68
C LEU A 452 -5.71 -14.33 -17.60
N SER A 453 -6.57 -13.94 -16.66
CA SER A 453 -7.92 -14.50 -16.50
C SER A 453 -8.75 -14.29 -17.76
N LEU A 454 -8.67 -13.09 -18.34
CA LEU A 454 -9.37 -12.74 -19.57
C LEU A 454 -8.84 -13.52 -20.80
N ASN A 455 -7.54 -13.79 -20.85
CA ASN A 455 -6.96 -14.67 -21.88
C ASN A 455 -7.45 -16.12 -21.75
N VAL A 456 -7.61 -16.63 -20.53
CA VAL A 456 -8.13 -17.98 -20.30
C VAL A 456 -9.59 -18.07 -20.72
N ALA A 457 -10.42 -17.09 -20.33
CA ALA A 457 -11.82 -16.98 -20.75
C ALA A 457 -11.97 -16.94 -22.28
N ALA A 458 -11.12 -16.13 -22.94
CA ALA A 458 -11.08 -16.01 -24.40
C ALA A 458 -10.69 -17.32 -25.11
N ARG A 459 -9.79 -18.12 -24.52
CA ARG A 459 -9.39 -19.42 -25.09
C ARG A 459 -10.46 -20.48 -24.94
N ASN A 460 -11.20 -20.47 -23.84
CA ASN A 460 -12.28 -21.43 -23.59
C ASN A 460 -13.52 -21.14 -24.44
N SER A 461 -13.70 -19.89 -24.88
CA SER A 461 -14.86 -19.45 -25.66
C SER A 461 -14.60 -19.52 -27.17
N CYS A 462 -14.64 -20.73 -27.74
CA CYS A 462 -14.39 -20.97 -29.18
C CYS A 462 -15.41 -20.30 -30.12
N SER A 463 -16.67 -20.14 -29.71
CA SER A 463 -17.76 -19.66 -30.57
C SER A 463 -17.68 -18.17 -30.91
N LYS A 464 -17.12 -17.32 -30.03
CA LYS A 464 -17.10 -15.85 -30.19
C LYS A 464 -15.69 -15.28 -30.27
N ARG A 465 -14.81 -15.92 -31.05
CA ARG A 465 -13.38 -15.54 -31.18
C ARG A 465 -13.15 -14.10 -31.68
N SER A 466 -14.07 -13.56 -32.50
CA SER A 466 -13.99 -12.19 -33.03
C SER A 466 -14.20 -11.12 -31.94
N PHE A 467 -15.16 -11.34 -31.03
CA PHE A 467 -15.43 -10.51 -29.85
C PHE A 467 -14.20 -10.43 -28.95
N TRP A 468 -13.69 -11.59 -28.51
CA TRP A 468 -12.52 -11.65 -27.64
C TRP A 468 -11.29 -10.98 -28.25
N ARG A 469 -11.09 -11.12 -29.57
CA ARG A 469 -10.01 -10.41 -30.28
C ARG A 469 -10.18 -8.90 -30.28
N LYS A 470 -11.41 -8.38 -30.30
CA LYS A 470 -11.69 -6.93 -30.23
C LYS A 470 -11.43 -6.38 -28.82
N ILE A 471 -11.81 -7.12 -27.78
CA ILE A 471 -11.54 -6.76 -26.37
C ILE A 471 -10.04 -6.81 -26.08
N MET A 472 -9.35 -7.88 -26.47
CA MET A 472 -7.90 -8.02 -26.29
C MET A 472 -7.10 -6.94 -27.02
N ARG A 473 -7.55 -6.53 -28.21
CA ARG A 473 -6.95 -5.38 -28.92
C ARG A 473 -7.14 -4.07 -28.16
N HIS A 474 -8.34 -3.84 -27.62
CA HIS A 474 -8.59 -2.67 -26.78
C HIS A 474 -7.69 -2.65 -25.55
N LEU A 475 -7.55 -3.78 -24.85
CA LEU A 475 -6.65 -3.94 -23.70
C LEU A 475 -5.18 -3.66 -24.05
N LYS A 476 -4.71 -4.12 -25.21
CA LYS A 476 -3.33 -3.86 -25.68
C LYS A 476 -3.10 -2.38 -26.00
N ASN A 477 -4.13 -1.69 -26.48
CA ASN A 477 -4.07 -0.26 -26.78
C ASN A 477 -4.10 0.60 -25.51
N ILE A 478 -4.71 0.10 -24.43
CA ILE A 478 -4.64 0.75 -23.11
C ILE A 478 -3.26 0.45 -22.53
N ASN A 479 -2.29 1.26 -22.95
CA ASN A 479 -0.94 1.18 -22.43
C ASN A 479 -0.95 1.72 -21.00
N LEU A 480 -1.18 0.85 -20.01
CA LEU A 480 -0.84 1.14 -18.62
C LEU A 480 0.67 1.26 -18.56
N THR A 481 1.19 2.46 -18.84
CA THR A 481 2.60 2.76 -18.80
C THR A 481 3.18 2.15 -17.53
N ASN A 482 4.03 1.15 -17.72
CA ASN A 482 4.88 0.68 -16.66
C ASN A 482 5.97 1.74 -16.57
N TYR A 483 5.73 2.75 -15.74
CA TYR A 483 6.84 3.43 -15.11
C TYR A 483 7.50 2.35 -14.26
N GLY A 484 8.41 1.62 -14.89
CA GLY A 484 9.30 0.73 -14.19
C GLY A 484 9.87 1.57 -13.06
N ILE A 485 9.65 1.08 -11.85
CA ILE A 485 10.38 1.39 -10.63
C ILE A 485 11.87 1.49 -11.01
N ASN A 486 12.31 2.68 -11.47
CA ASN A 486 13.70 3.07 -11.76
C ASN A 486 14.52 3.19 -10.47
N PHE A 487 14.16 2.40 -9.46
CA PHE A 487 13.86 2.95 -8.16
C PHE A 487 14.85 2.53 -7.09
N THR A 488 15.14 1.24 -6.98
CA THR A 488 16.14 0.72 -6.04
C THR A 488 17.57 1.09 -6.43
N VAL A 489 17.77 1.58 -7.66
CA VAL A 489 19.07 1.81 -8.30
C VAL A 489 19.74 3.12 -7.86
N ILE A 490 18.98 4.20 -7.59
CA ILE A 490 19.52 5.42 -6.96
C ILE A 490 19.70 5.20 -5.44
N LEU A 491 18.87 4.31 -4.90
CA LEU A 491 18.79 3.93 -3.50
C LEU A 491 19.92 3.04 -2.96
N SER A 492 20.52 2.25 -3.84
CA SER A 492 21.72 1.45 -3.61
C SER A 492 23.02 2.25 -3.76
N VAL A 493 22.97 3.43 -4.37
CA VAL A 493 24.15 4.26 -4.64
C VAL A 493 24.38 5.30 -3.52
N LEU A 494 23.34 5.92 -2.98
CA LEU A 494 23.49 6.89 -1.88
C LEU A 494 23.72 6.23 -0.50
N SER A 495 23.16 5.05 -0.25
CA SER A 495 23.44 4.27 0.97
C SER A 495 24.90 3.78 1.04
N CYS A 496 25.51 3.47 -0.11
CA CYS A 496 26.95 3.21 -0.27
C CYS A 496 27.85 4.43 0.03
N PHE A 497 27.43 5.66 -0.30
CA PHE A 497 28.19 6.88 0.04
C PHE A 497 28.18 7.19 1.54
N VAL A 498 27.01 7.00 2.18
CA VAL A 498 26.83 7.23 3.63
C VAL A 498 27.60 6.20 4.47
N ALA A 499 27.70 4.94 4.05
CA ALA A 499 28.48 3.92 4.76
C ALA A 499 30.02 4.10 4.62
N LEU A 500 30.50 4.64 3.48
CA LEU A 500 31.94 4.83 3.22
C LEU A 500 32.52 6.09 3.89
N GLU A 501 31.79 7.21 3.96
CA GLU A 501 32.28 8.44 4.61
C GLU A 501 32.21 8.38 6.16
N LEU A 502 31.22 7.67 6.72
CA LEU A 502 31.08 7.53 8.18
C LEU A 502 32.13 6.58 8.79
N GLY A 503 32.61 5.59 8.02
CA GLY A 503 33.62 4.62 8.46
C GLY A 503 34.98 5.22 8.81
N ASP A 504 35.42 6.25 8.07
CA ASP A 504 36.78 6.80 8.23
C ASP A 504 36.89 7.91 9.30
N LYS A 505 35.79 8.55 9.70
CA LYS A 505 35.83 9.79 10.52
C LYS A 505 35.23 9.70 11.93
N GLN A 506 34.56 8.61 12.32
CA GLN A 506 33.83 8.51 13.60
C GLN A 506 34.60 7.83 14.76
N TRP A 507 35.93 7.74 14.70
CA TRP A 507 36.76 7.18 15.77
C TRP A 507 36.72 7.94 17.12
N THR A 508 35.94 9.00 17.25
CA THR A 508 35.90 9.83 18.46
C THR A 508 34.64 9.59 19.29
N LEU A 509 34.71 8.59 20.16
CA LEU A 509 33.97 8.40 21.41
C LEU A 509 32.50 8.89 21.39
N PHE A 510 31.55 7.97 21.23
CA PHE A 510 30.11 8.21 21.38
C PHE A 510 29.76 8.65 22.82
N VAL A 511 29.96 9.92 23.14
CA VAL A 511 29.43 10.52 24.37
C VAL A 511 27.96 10.83 24.14
N VAL A 512 27.09 9.97 24.67
CA VAL A 512 25.66 10.28 24.81
C VAL A 512 25.56 11.51 25.71
N SER A 513 25.14 12.61 25.11
CA SER A 513 24.64 13.74 25.85
C SER A 513 23.26 13.34 26.37
N GLU A 514 22.96 13.60 27.65
CA GLU A 514 21.58 13.46 28.13
C GLU A 514 20.66 14.22 27.15
N PRO A 515 19.58 13.61 26.64
CA PRO A 515 18.58 14.35 25.88
C PRO A 515 18.12 15.48 26.78
N SER A 516 18.28 16.72 26.31
CA SER A 516 18.11 17.89 27.15
C SER A 516 16.65 17.98 27.61
N CYS A 517 16.36 17.59 28.84
CA CYS A 517 15.01 17.72 29.39
C CYS A 517 14.64 19.21 29.59
N ASN A 518 15.61 20.14 29.48
CA ASN A 518 15.44 21.60 29.61
C ASN A 518 16.30 22.44 28.63
N GLY A 519 16.74 21.89 27.49
CA GLY A 519 17.57 22.63 26.52
C GLY A 519 19.02 22.90 26.92
N THR A 520 19.51 22.36 28.05
CA THR A 520 20.93 22.39 28.44
C THR A 520 21.50 20.97 28.43
N PHE A 521 22.59 20.77 27.67
CA PHE A 521 23.30 19.49 27.60
C PHE A 521 24.20 19.32 28.83
N ARG A 522 23.87 18.37 29.71
CA ARG A 522 24.84 17.85 30.68
C ARG A 522 25.61 16.72 30.02
N PHE A 523 26.93 16.89 29.94
CA PHE A 523 27.84 15.80 29.60
C PHE A 523 28.03 14.96 30.87
N LEU A 524 27.69 13.68 30.81
CA LEU A 524 28.15 12.70 31.79
C LEU A 524 29.65 12.45 31.52
N LEU A 525 30.50 13.29 32.10
CA LEU A 525 31.89 12.97 32.36
C LEU A 525 31.93 12.38 33.77
N ASN A 526 32.00 11.05 33.86
CA ASN A 526 32.49 10.35 35.03
C ASN A 526 33.46 9.26 34.58
#